data_AF-A0A0K8RKW7-F1
#
_entry.id   AF-A0A0K8RKW7-F1
#
_cell.length_a   1.000
_cell.length_b   1.000
_cell.length_c   1.000
_cell.angle_alpha   90.00
_cell.angle_beta   90.00
_cell.angle_gamma   90.00
#
_symmetry.space_group_name_H-M   'P 1'
#
loop_
_entity.id
_entity.type
_entity.pdbx_description
1 polymer ?
#
loop_
_entity_poly.entity_id
_entity_poly.type
_entity_poly.pdbx_seq_one_letter_code
_entity_poly.pdbx_strand_id
1 'polypeptide(L)' 'MSASICFKENFNSEKAKGALEDILAAFEHPENYARVQNAKDVAGNDMLKHMQIVFPLLTQIKMEVIENYGFTS' A
#
# COMPACT_ATOMS: atom_id res chain seq x y z
N MET A 1 18.43 -5.45 19.30
CA MET A 1 17.23 -4.63 19.57
C MET A 1 16.05 -5.39 18.98
N SER A 2 15.26 -6.03 19.83
CA SER A 2 14.02 -6.68 19.41
C SER A 2 13.01 -5.57 19.18
N ALA A 3 12.75 -5.21 17.92
CA ALA A 3 11.60 -4.40 17.58
C ALA A 3 10.38 -5.27 17.85
N SER A 4 9.86 -5.19 19.07
CA SER A 4 8.53 -5.66 19.38
C SER A 4 7.60 -4.91 18.43
N ILE A 5 7.12 -5.60 17.39
CA ILE A 5 6.00 -5.15 16.58
C ILE A 5 4.83 -5.11 17.54
N CYS A 6 4.66 -3.96 18.20
CA CYS A 6 3.55 -3.72 19.08
C CYS A 6 2.35 -3.52 18.16
N PHE A 7 1.72 -4.62 17.73
CA PHE A 7 0.38 -4.57 17.16
C PHE A 7 -0.45 -3.85 18.21
N LYS A 8 -0.82 -2.59 17.93
CA LYS A 8 -1.66 -1.78 18.81
C LYS A 8 -2.79 -2.67 19.32
N GLU A 9 -2.93 -2.78 20.63
CA GLU A 9 -3.98 -3.60 21.25
C GLU A 9 -5.30 -3.30 20.51
N ASN A 10 -5.95 -4.35 20.00
CA ASN A 10 -7.16 -4.34 19.16
C ASN A 10 -7.01 -4.41 17.63
N PHE A 11 -5.88 -4.79 17.03
CA PHE A 11 -5.89 -5.28 15.63
C PHE A 11 -6.44 -6.72 15.58
N ASN A 12 -7.56 -6.93 14.90
CA ASN A 12 -8.26 -8.21 14.82
C ASN A 12 -8.66 -8.52 13.36
N SER A 13 -9.29 -9.67 13.13
CA SER A 13 -9.68 -10.11 11.79
C SER A 13 -10.59 -9.10 11.06
N GLU A 14 -11.52 -8.47 11.79
CA GLU A 14 -12.44 -7.48 11.19
C GLU A 14 -11.69 -6.23 10.74
N LYS A 15 -10.78 -5.69 11.57
CA LYS A 15 -9.94 -4.56 11.18
C LYS A 15 -8.97 -4.92 10.06
N ALA A 16 -8.46 -6.15 10.03
CA ALA A 16 -7.63 -6.61 8.93
C ALA A 16 -8.39 -6.63 7.61
N LYS A 17 -9.66 -7.09 7.63
CA LYS A 17 -10.54 -7.05 6.46
C LYS A 17 -10.82 -5.61 6.02
N GLY A 18 -11.17 -4.72 6.95
CA GLY A 18 -11.37 -3.30 6.66
C GLY A 18 -10.13 -2.65 6.04
N ALA A 19 -8.94 -2.94 6.57
CA ALA A 19 -7.69 -2.43 6.01
C ALA A 19 -7.47 -2.88 4.56
N LEU A 20 -7.78 -4.13 4.24
CA LEU A 20 -7.68 -4.64 2.86
C LEU A 20 -8.70 -3.98 1.93
N GLU A 21 -9.94 -3.78 2.39
CA GLU A 21 -10.97 -3.07 1.63
C GLU A 21 -10.56 -1.61 1.36
N ASP A 22 -10.02 -0.92 2.37
CA ASP A 22 -9.52 0.45 2.22
C ASP A 22 -8.28 0.54 1.32
N ILE A 23 -7.38 -0.45 1.36
CA ILE A 23 -6.24 -0.53 0.44
C ILE A 23 -6.72 -0.66 -1.01
N LEU A 24 -7.71 -1.54 -1.26
CA LEU A 24 -8.28 -1.71 -2.58
C LEU A 24 -8.97 -0.42 -3.05
N ALA A 25 -9.78 0.20 -2.19
CA ALA A 25 -10.42 1.48 -2.47
C ALA A 25 -9.39 2.59 -2.75
N ALA A 26 -8.27 2.62 -2.03
CA ALA A 26 -7.19 3.58 -2.25
C ALA A 26 -6.52 3.37 -3.61
N PHE A 27 -6.37 2.13 -4.09
CA PHE A 27 -5.87 1.87 -5.45
C PHE A 27 -6.89 2.23 -6.54
N GLU A 28 -8.18 2.13 -6.26
CA GLU A 28 -9.27 2.51 -7.17
C GLU A 28 -9.54 4.03 -7.18
N HIS A 29 -9.08 4.76 -6.18
CA HIS A 29 -9.21 6.21 -6.12
C HIS A 29 -8.65 6.85 -7.40
N PRO A 30 -9.39 7.72 -8.11
CA PRO A 30 -9.02 8.17 -9.46
C PRO A 30 -7.60 8.74 -9.57
N GLU A 31 -7.15 9.48 -8.56
CA GLU A 31 -5.80 10.04 -8.51
C GLU A 31 -4.72 8.96 -8.41
N ASN A 32 -4.90 8.00 -7.50
CA ASN A 32 -3.95 6.91 -7.29
C ASN A 32 -3.95 5.96 -8.47
N TYR A 33 -5.12 5.65 -9.02
CA TYR A 33 -5.26 4.86 -10.24
C TYR A 33 -4.49 5.49 -11.40
N ALA A 34 -4.69 6.79 -11.65
CA ALA A 34 -3.98 7.51 -12.71
C ALA A 34 -2.46 7.51 -12.48
N ARG A 35 -2.01 7.76 -11.24
CA ARG A 35 -0.57 7.70 -10.88
C ARG A 35 0.03 6.31 -11.12
N VAL A 36 -0.66 5.24 -10.73
CA VAL A 36 -0.23 3.86 -10.94
C VAL A 36 -0.20 3.49 -12.42
N GLN A 37 -1.21 3.92 -13.19
CA GLN A 37 -1.24 3.66 -14.63
C GLN A 37 -0.08 4.37 -15.34
N ASN A 38 0.17 5.65 -15.04
CA ASN A 38 1.32 6.37 -15.57
C ASN A 38 2.65 5.69 -15.21
N ALA A 39 2.79 5.20 -13.97
CA ALA A 39 3.99 4.46 -13.55
C ALA A 39 4.17 3.16 -14.34
N LYS A 40 3.08 2.43 -14.63
CA LYS A 40 3.09 1.22 -15.47
C LYS A 40 3.47 1.55 -16.91
N ASP A 41 2.96 2.66 -17.46
CA ASP A 41 3.28 3.10 -18.82
C ASP A 41 4.76 3.48 -18.95
N VAL A 42 5.32 4.14 -17.93
CA VAL A 42 6.77 4.45 -17.86
C VAL A 42 7.63 3.19 -17.75
N ALA A 43 7.18 2.20 -16.97
CA ALA A 43 7.89 0.93 -16.82
C ALA A 43 7.80 0.05 -18.08
N GLY A 44 6.69 0.12 -18.82
CA GLY A 44 6.45 -0.70 -20.02
C GLY A 44 6.51 -2.19 -19.70
N ASN A 45 7.27 -2.96 -20.48
CA ASN A 45 7.50 -4.40 -20.25
C ASN A 45 8.78 -4.70 -19.46
N ASP A 46 9.48 -3.67 -18.98
CA ASP A 46 10.72 -3.82 -18.24
C ASP A 46 10.42 -4.21 -16.79
N MET A 47 10.62 -5.49 -16.48
CA MET A 47 10.35 -6.05 -15.15
C MET A 47 11.16 -5.35 -14.04
N LEU A 48 12.39 -4.92 -14.32
CA LEU A 48 13.20 -4.20 -13.33
C LEU A 48 12.61 -2.81 -13.06
N LYS A 49 12.15 -2.12 -14.10
CA LYS A 49 11.45 -0.82 -13.91
C LYS A 49 10.13 -0.98 -13.17
N HIS A 50 9.38 -2.05 -13.38
CA HIS A 50 8.19 -2.34 -12.55
C HIS A 50 8.54 -2.43 -11.07
N MET A 51 9.62 -3.14 -10.75
CA MET A 51 10.09 -3.27 -9.36
C MET A 51 10.67 -1.98 -8.79
N GLN A 52 11.25 -1.11 -9.62
CA GLN A 52 11.85 0.15 -9.18
C GLN A 52 10.87 1.33 -9.14
N ILE A 53 9.76 1.27 -9.88
CA ILE A 53 8.85 2.41 -10.07
C ILE A 53 7.44 2.07 -9.58
N VAL A 54 6.85 1.00 -10.11
CA VAL A 54 5.46 0.63 -9.82
C VAL A 54 5.34 0.07 -8.40
N PHE A 55 6.24 -0.83 -8.02
CA PHE A 55 6.19 -1.48 -6.70
C PHE A 55 6.37 -0.50 -5.52
N PRO A 56 7.32 0.45 -5.55
CA PRO A 56 7.45 1.45 -4.48
C PRO A 56 6.22 2.37 -4.39
N LEU A 57 5.63 2.75 -5.53
CA LEU A 57 4.41 3.55 -5.55
C LEU A 57 3.23 2.81 -4.92
N LEU A 58 3.01 1.54 -5.29
CA LEU A 58 1.96 0.72 -4.69
C LEU A 58 2.18 0.53 -3.19
N THR A 59 3.44 0.35 -2.78
CA THR A 59 3.80 0.24 -1.37
C THR A 59 3.50 1.53 -0.63
N GLN A 60 3.84 2.69 -1.20
CA GLN A 60 3.53 4.00 -0.60
C GLN A 60 2.03 4.16 -0.36
N ILE A 61 1.19 3.94 -1.37
CA ILE A 61 -0.27 4.05 -1.25
C ILE A 61 -0.80 3.10 -0.17
N LYS A 62 -0.29 1.86 -0.14
CA LYS A 62 -0.67 0.89 0.90
C LYS A 62 -0.25 1.36 2.30
N MET A 63 0.96 1.91 2.46
CA MET A 63 1.47 2.40 3.74
C MET A 63 0.59 3.52 4.30
N GLU A 64 0.20 4.49 3.45
CA GLU A 64 -0.71 5.58 3.82
C GLU A 64 -2.06 5.08 4.38
N VAL A 65 -2.55 3.92 3.89
CA VAL A 65 -3.77 3.30 4.42
C VAL A 65 -3.53 2.60 5.75
N ILE A 66 -2.51 1.73 5.84
CA ILE A 66 -2.31 0.89 7.03
C ILE A 66 -1.85 1.69 8.26
N GLU A 67 -1.31 2.89 8.08
CA GLU A 67 -1.04 3.84 9.17
C GLU A 67 -2.31 4.16 9.98
N ASN A 68 -3.47 4.27 9.31
CA ASN A 68 -4.77 4.46 9.97
C ASN A 68 -5.19 3.24 10.82
N TYR A 69 -4.62 2.07 10.52
CA TYR A 69 -4.84 0.82 11.24
C TYR A 69 -3.82 0.56 12.35
N GLY A 70 -2.94 1.54 12.61
CA GLY A 70 -1.94 1.46 13.69
C GLY A 70 -0.62 0.80 13.28
N PHE A 71 -0.41 0.55 11.99
CA PHE A 71 0.88 0.15 11.45
C PHE A 71 1.68 1.41 11.12
N THR A 72 2.30 2.00 12.13
CA THR A 72 3.21 3.12 11.95
C THR A 72 4.60 2.62 11.53
N SER A 73 5.20 3.32 10.57
CA SER A 73 6.60 3.12 10.15
C SER A 73 7.60 3.55 11.23
#